data_AF-A0A7C4EDK6-F1
#
_entry.id   AF-A0A7C4EDK6-F1
#
_cell.length_a   1.000
_cell.length_b   1.000
_cell.length_c   1.000
_cell.angle_alpha   90.00
_cell.angle_beta   90.00
_cell.angle_gamma   90.00
#
_symmetry.space_group_name_H-M   'P 1'
#
loop_
_entity.id
_entity.type
_entity.pdbx_description
1 polymer ?
#
loop_
_entity_poly.entity_id
_entity_poly.type
_entity_poly.pdbx_seq_one_letter_code
_entity_poly.pdbx_strand_id
1 'polypeptide(L)'
;MGLDSSGRPNTPNLPARIENLEKRVLLSAVIGEEEIIEEPQIDYAIFGRVYLDANANGAFDDGIDTPLPGVQISIELGQSGFAYDLLTDADGYYWALVGAGTYRIRQTQPAGYLDGPEVAPPGAVANPGGQNDTYELAFPGAAMGSYDFAERPADAGIVDGDLASLQFWQSPRGQRLLLGLNGGSKSKVLGNWLAGNFPNLYGKKAGNMKLENRDNQYIADLVRKIADKKGDLAEAQALAVALSVYVTTAPLAGNAAGEYGLSVTETGSGTKMVDPGAAAGALGLSGGSMVPLADVLAATDSMAKRGQIDAKGKARQLSSVAGLYERLDAMGIT
;
A
#
# COMPACT_ATOMS: atom_id res chain seq x y z
N MET A 1 -28.33 29.12 -5.74
CA MET A 1 -27.27 29.13 -6.77
C MET A 1 -27.76 28.28 -7.92
N GLY A 2 -27.88 28.84 -9.12
CA GLY A 2 -28.42 28.13 -10.28
C GLY A 2 -27.32 27.36 -11.01
N LEU A 3 -27.56 26.07 -11.25
CA LEU A 3 -26.76 25.24 -12.15
C LEU A 3 -27.18 25.52 -13.60
N ASP A 4 -26.25 25.40 -14.55
CA ASP A 4 -26.60 25.44 -15.97
C ASP A 4 -27.29 24.13 -16.43
N SER A 5 -27.75 24.08 -17.68
CA SER A 5 -28.44 22.92 -18.26
C SER A 5 -27.59 21.63 -18.34
N SER A 6 -26.31 21.71 -17.95
CA SER A 6 -25.38 20.57 -17.85
C SER A 6 -25.00 20.23 -16.39
N GLY A 7 -25.58 20.92 -15.40
CA GLY A 7 -25.39 20.63 -13.98
C GLY A 7 -24.14 21.25 -13.34
N ARG A 8 -23.46 22.19 -14.00
CA ARG A 8 -22.25 22.84 -13.47
C ARG A 8 -22.57 24.09 -12.62
N PRO A 9 -21.83 24.34 -11.51
CA PRO A 9 -21.98 25.55 -10.72
C PRO A 9 -21.44 26.76 -11.47
N ASN A 10 -22.28 27.79 -11.58
CA ASN A 10 -21.95 29.05 -12.25
C ASN A 10 -20.98 29.86 -11.37
N THR A 11 -19.68 29.83 -11.66
CA THR A 11 -18.67 30.66 -10.98
C THR A 11 -18.47 31.98 -11.74
N PRO A 12 -18.77 33.15 -11.13
CA PRO A 12 -18.39 34.42 -11.69
C PRO A 12 -16.87 34.60 -11.48
N ASN A 13 -16.19 35.06 -12.54
CA ASN A 13 -14.90 35.77 -12.49
C ASN A 13 -13.59 35.04 -12.86
N LEU A 14 -13.61 34.04 -13.77
CA LEU A 14 -12.40 33.64 -14.51
C LEU A 14 -11.89 34.72 -15.52
N PRO A 15 -12.74 35.46 -16.26
CA PRO A 15 -12.26 36.37 -17.30
C PRO A 15 -11.44 37.58 -16.77
N ALA A 16 -11.81 38.15 -15.61
CA ALA A 16 -11.16 39.36 -15.10
C ALA A 16 -9.75 39.15 -14.55
N ARG A 17 -9.37 37.90 -14.25
CA ARG A 17 -8.02 37.55 -13.75
C ARG A 17 -7.04 37.35 -14.91
N ILE A 18 -7.53 36.88 -16.06
CA ILE A 18 -6.81 36.79 -17.34
C ILE A 18 -6.54 38.21 -17.88
N GLU A 19 -7.54 39.09 -17.84
CA GLU A 19 -7.41 40.48 -18.32
C GLU A 19 -6.36 41.32 -17.53
N ASN A 20 -6.17 41.02 -16.24
CA ASN A 20 -5.18 41.72 -15.39
C ASN A 20 -3.74 41.21 -15.58
N LEU A 21 -3.56 39.98 -16.08
CA LEU A 21 -2.25 39.46 -16.48
C LEU A 21 -1.84 40.01 -17.85
N GLU A 22 -2.78 40.04 -18.81
CA GLU A 22 -2.59 40.65 -20.13
C GLU A 22 -2.21 42.14 -20.03
N LYS A 23 -2.82 42.90 -19.10
CA LYS A 23 -2.50 44.32 -18.89
C LYS A 23 -1.13 44.58 -18.25
N ARG A 24 -0.59 43.65 -17.44
CA ARG A 24 0.73 43.79 -16.81
C ARG A 24 1.88 43.49 -17.78
N VAL A 25 1.62 42.69 -18.83
CA VAL A 25 2.56 42.37 -19.91
C VAL A 25 2.71 43.54 -20.90
N LEU A 26 1.66 44.36 -21.08
CA LEU A 26 1.68 45.50 -22.01
C LEU A 26 2.49 46.72 -21.51
N LEU A 27 2.80 46.83 -20.22
CA LEU A 27 3.48 48.03 -19.69
C LEU A 27 5.01 48.01 -19.87
N SER A 28 5.62 46.84 -20.12
CA SER A 28 7.05 46.73 -20.42
C SER A 28 7.41 47.02 -21.88
N ALA A 29 6.42 47.07 -22.79
CA ALA A 29 6.63 47.27 -24.22
C ALA A 29 6.87 48.74 -24.66
N VAL A 30 6.89 49.71 -23.72
CA VAL A 30 7.04 51.15 -24.05
C VAL A 30 8.50 51.63 -24.07
N ILE A 31 9.48 50.77 -23.78
CA ILE A 31 10.91 51.10 -23.80
C ILE A 31 11.71 50.17 -24.72
N GLY A 32 11.42 50.24 -26.02
CA GLY A 32 12.45 50.42 -27.06
C GLY A 32 13.62 49.43 -27.22
N GLU A 33 13.56 48.19 -26.73
CA GLU A 33 14.48 47.12 -27.13
C GLU A 33 13.65 45.88 -27.50
N GLU A 34 13.71 45.44 -28.76
CA GLU A 34 13.07 44.21 -29.24
C GLU A 34 13.84 43.00 -28.67
N GLU A 35 13.54 42.64 -27.43
CA GLU A 35 13.75 41.29 -26.93
C GLU A 35 12.52 40.48 -27.38
N ILE A 36 12.70 39.58 -28.36
CA ILE A 36 11.67 38.59 -28.71
C ILE A 36 11.57 37.64 -27.53
N ILE A 37 10.67 37.94 -26.61
CA ILE A 37 10.26 36.99 -25.56
C ILE A 37 9.28 36.05 -26.25
N GLU A 38 9.72 34.85 -26.63
CA GLU A 38 8.77 33.79 -27.01
C GLU A 38 7.83 33.57 -25.81
N GLU A 39 6.53 33.75 -26.00
CA GLU A 39 5.54 33.35 -24.98
C GLU A 39 5.76 31.87 -24.66
N PRO A 40 5.84 31.45 -23.38
CA PRO A 40 5.92 30.04 -23.05
C PRO A 40 4.65 29.37 -23.58
N GLN A 41 4.79 28.55 -24.62
CA GLN A 41 3.67 27.88 -25.28
C GLN A 41 3.03 26.88 -24.30
N ILE A 42 1.83 27.18 -23.81
CA ILE A 42 1.07 26.35 -22.85
C ILE A 42 0.17 25.39 -23.62
N ASP A 43 0.66 24.19 -23.93
CA ASP A 43 -0.05 23.24 -24.80
C ASP A 43 -0.44 21.91 -24.12
N TYR A 44 0.05 21.64 -22.91
CA TYR A 44 -0.11 20.34 -22.26
C TYR A 44 -0.73 20.47 -20.87
N ALA A 45 -1.32 19.38 -20.39
CA ALA A 45 -1.86 19.27 -19.04
C ALA A 45 -1.25 18.05 -18.32
N ILE A 46 -0.77 18.28 -17.10
CA ILE A 46 -0.45 17.22 -16.14
C ILE A 46 -1.62 17.16 -15.17
N PHE A 47 -2.18 15.97 -14.94
CA PHE A 47 -3.27 15.76 -14.01
C PHE A 47 -3.22 14.36 -13.40
N GLY A 48 -3.79 14.21 -12.22
CA GLY A 48 -3.81 12.96 -11.49
C GLY A 48 -4.68 13.05 -10.24
N ARG A 49 -4.77 11.94 -9.52
CA ARG A 49 -5.56 11.82 -8.29
C ARG A 49 -4.74 11.21 -7.17
N VAL A 50 -4.97 11.67 -5.95
CA VAL A 50 -4.54 11.00 -4.72
C VAL A 50 -5.74 10.38 -4.03
N TYR A 51 -5.66 9.10 -3.70
CA TYR A 51 -6.78 8.36 -3.11
C TYR A 51 -6.29 7.26 -2.17
N LEU A 52 -7.09 6.96 -1.16
CA LEU A 52 -6.94 5.76 -0.35
C LEU A 52 -7.46 4.55 -1.16
N ASP A 53 -6.53 3.73 -1.65
CA ASP A 53 -6.76 2.44 -2.31
C ASP A 53 -7.08 1.39 -1.25
N ALA A 54 -8.37 1.25 -0.95
CA ALA A 54 -8.85 0.42 0.14
C ALA A 54 -8.72 -1.08 -0.17
N ASN A 55 -8.71 -1.45 -1.46
CA ASN A 55 -8.65 -2.84 -1.92
C ASN A 55 -7.27 -3.26 -2.46
N ALA A 56 -6.31 -2.33 -2.47
CA ALA A 56 -4.92 -2.49 -2.86
C ALA A 56 -4.72 -3.00 -4.31
N ASN A 57 -5.62 -2.62 -5.23
CA ASN A 57 -5.57 -3.09 -6.61
C ASN A 57 -4.82 -2.15 -7.58
N GLY A 58 -4.38 -0.97 -7.10
CA GLY A 58 -3.66 0.02 -7.90
C GLY A 58 -4.53 0.68 -8.98
N ALA A 59 -5.83 0.82 -8.73
CA ALA A 59 -6.77 1.56 -9.56
C ALA A 59 -7.79 2.28 -8.66
N PHE A 60 -8.26 3.45 -9.08
CA PHE A 60 -9.33 4.13 -8.36
C PHE A 60 -10.69 3.49 -8.69
N ASP A 61 -11.30 2.85 -7.70
CA ASP A 61 -12.64 2.26 -7.76
C ASP A 61 -13.67 3.13 -7.03
N ASP A 62 -14.55 3.78 -7.80
CA ASP A 62 -15.61 4.64 -7.24
C ASP A 62 -16.54 3.87 -6.28
N GLY A 63 -16.74 4.43 -5.10
CA GLY A 63 -17.52 3.83 -4.02
C GLY A 63 -16.79 2.76 -3.20
N ILE A 64 -15.55 2.39 -3.56
CA ILE A 64 -14.67 1.55 -2.74
C ILE A 64 -13.54 2.42 -2.16
N ASP A 65 -12.90 3.21 -3.01
CA ASP A 65 -11.76 4.04 -2.63
C ASP A 65 -12.20 5.44 -2.20
N THR A 66 -11.37 6.05 -1.34
CA THR A 66 -11.67 7.38 -0.79
C THR A 66 -10.72 8.42 -1.38
N PRO A 67 -11.21 9.45 -2.09
CA PRO A 67 -10.35 10.53 -2.57
C PRO A 67 -9.73 11.29 -1.40
N LEU A 68 -8.48 11.74 -1.55
CA LEU A 68 -7.74 12.45 -0.51
C LEU A 68 -7.54 13.92 -0.87
N PRO A 69 -8.32 14.85 -0.27
CA PRO A 69 -8.18 16.28 -0.50
C PRO A 69 -7.04 16.91 0.29
N GLY A 70 -6.49 18.02 -0.22
CA GLY A 70 -5.48 18.82 0.48
C GLY A 70 -4.07 18.20 0.51
N VAL A 71 -3.80 17.18 -0.30
CA VAL A 71 -2.47 16.57 -0.44
C VAL A 71 -1.60 17.45 -1.32
N GLN A 72 -0.36 17.72 -0.89
CA GLN A 72 0.55 18.61 -1.60
C GLN A 72 1.23 17.88 -2.77
N ILE A 73 1.10 18.45 -3.96
CA ILE A 73 1.72 17.98 -5.21
C ILE A 73 2.66 19.07 -5.73
N SER A 74 3.87 18.68 -6.12
CA SER A 74 4.85 19.56 -6.76
C SER A 74 5.17 19.06 -8.17
N ILE A 75 5.00 19.92 -9.17
CA ILE A 75 5.31 19.62 -10.58
C ILE A 75 6.47 20.51 -11.02
N GLU A 76 7.65 19.92 -11.17
CA GLU A 76 8.90 20.65 -11.44
C GLU A 76 9.37 20.48 -12.89
N LEU A 77 9.76 21.57 -13.53
CA LEU A 77 10.37 21.55 -14.86
C LEU A 77 11.89 21.33 -14.77
N GLY A 78 12.34 20.09 -14.95
CA GLY A 78 13.76 19.73 -15.04
C GLY A 78 14.65 20.36 -13.94
N GLN A 79 15.82 20.89 -14.32
CA GLN A 79 16.73 21.62 -13.41
C GLN A 79 16.46 23.14 -13.39
N SER A 80 15.37 23.62 -13.97
CA SER A 80 15.09 25.07 -14.04
C SER A 80 14.76 25.69 -12.68
N GLY A 81 14.41 24.84 -11.69
CA GLY A 81 13.95 25.27 -10.37
C GLY A 81 12.51 25.81 -10.35
N PHE A 82 11.82 25.83 -11.49
CA PHE A 82 10.42 26.20 -11.57
C PHE A 82 9.53 25.02 -11.17
N ALA A 83 8.59 25.28 -10.26
CA ALA A 83 7.65 24.29 -9.73
C ALA A 83 6.23 24.86 -9.65
N TYR A 84 5.23 24.03 -9.96
CA TYR A 84 3.85 24.26 -9.55
C TYR A 84 3.59 23.51 -8.25
N ASP A 85 3.32 24.25 -7.18
CA ASP A 85 2.87 23.67 -5.92
C ASP A 85 1.34 23.75 -5.83
N LEU A 86 0.71 22.58 -5.74
CA LEU A 86 -0.73 22.39 -5.81
C LEU A 86 -1.20 21.63 -4.55
N LEU A 87 -2.49 21.76 -4.28
CA LEU A 87 -3.20 20.89 -3.34
C LEU A 87 -4.28 20.13 -4.10
N THR A 88 -4.47 18.85 -3.78
CA THR A 88 -5.60 18.10 -4.32
C THR A 88 -6.93 18.70 -3.88
N ASP A 89 -7.93 18.65 -4.76
CA ASP A 89 -9.27 19.13 -4.49
C ASP A 89 -10.12 18.12 -3.69
N ALA A 90 -11.40 18.43 -3.49
CA ALA A 90 -12.34 17.58 -2.74
C ALA A 90 -12.48 16.15 -3.30
N ASP A 91 -12.21 15.97 -4.59
CA ASP A 91 -12.27 14.69 -5.31
C ASP A 91 -10.87 14.05 -5.42
N GLY A 92 -9.88 14.58 -4.70
CA GLY A 92 -8.50 14.12 -4.69
C GLY A 92 -7.72 14.50 -5.95
N TYR A 93 -8.28 15.33 -6.84
CA TYR A 93 -7.66 15.66 -8.11
C TYR A 93 -6.68 16.82 -8.01
N TYR A 94 -5.62 16.76 -8.81
CA TYR A 94 -4.71 17.87 -9.07
C TYR A 94 -4.50 18.02 -10.59
N TRP A 95 -4.19 19.24 -11.03
CA TRP A 95 -3.82 19.50 -12.41
C TRP A 95 -3.02 20.81 -12.58
N ALA A 96 -2.20 20.87 -13.62
CA ALA A 96 -1.53 22.09 -14.10
C ALA A 96 -1.42 22.12 -15.62
N LEU A 97 -1.45 23.32 -16.19
CA LEU A 97 -1.07 23.53 -17.58
C LEU A 97 0.42 23.78 -17.68
N VAL A 98 1.07 23.13 -18.64
CA VAL A 98 2.52 23.13 -18.78
C VAL A 98 2.93 23.28 -20.24
N GLY A 99 4.12 23.87 -20.47
CA GLY A 99 4.76 23.88 -21.78
C GLY A 99 5.54 22.59 -22.05
N ALA A 100 6.12 22.47 -23.25
CA ALA A 100 7.00 21.35 -23.57
C ALA A 100 8.20 21.27 -22.59
N GLY A 101 8.59 20.06 -22.21
CA GLY A 101 9.68 19.87 -21.25
C GLY A 101 9.63 18.54 -20.53
N THR A 102 10.67 18.29 -19.73
CA THR A 102 10.75 17.14 -18.83
C THR A 102 10.33 17.56 -17.44
N TYR A 103 9.32 16.89 -16.89
CA TYR A 103 8.76 17.20 -15.59
C TYR A 103 9.03 16.10 -14.58
N ARG A 104 9.28 16.51 -13.34
CA ARG A 104 9.24 15.64 -12.17
C ARG A 104 8.00 15.98 -11.35
N ILE A 105 7.12 15.02 -11.16
CA ILE A 105 5.94 15.16 -10.30
C ILE A 105 6.27 14.52 -8.97
N ARG A 106 6.00 15.20 -7.85
CA ARG A 106 6.17 14.66 -6.51
C ARG A 106 4.95 14.86 -5.64
N GLN A 107 4.56 13.82 -4.94
CA GLN A 107 3.63 13.92 -3.82
C GLN A 107 4.40 14.13 -2.52
N THR A 108 3.89 14.99 -1.64
CA THR A 108 4.25 14.93 -0.22
C THR A 108 3.34 13.93 0.47
N GLN A 109 3.91 12.83 0.97
CA GLN A 109 3.18 11.77 1.67
C GLN A 109 2.11 12.36 2.62
N PRO A 110 0.81 12.10 2.36
CA PRO A 110 -0.24 12.59 3.24
C PRO A 110 -0.13 11.94 4.62
N ALA A 111 -0.20 12.77 5.65
CA ALA A 111 -0.14 12.31 7.04
C ALA A 111 -1.34 11.41 7.37
N GLY A 112 -1.09 10.30 8.06
CA GLY A 112 -2.15 9.33 8.41
C GLY A 112 -2.45 8.32 7.29
N TYR A 113 -1.65 8.34 6.22
CA TYR A 113 -1.68 7.35 5.17
C TYR A 113 -0.28 6.80 4.95
N LEU A 114 -0.24 5.61 4.37
CA LEU A 114 0.98 4.98 3.93
C LEU A 114 1.08 5.14 2.43
N ASP A 115 2.32 5.21 1.98
CA ASP A 115 2.64 5.09 0.59
C ASP A 115 2.04 3.81 -0.03
N GLY A 116 1.59 3.94 -1.27
CA GLY A 116 1.23 2.81 -2.10
C GLY A 116 1.53 3.10 -3.57
N PRO A 117 1.04 2.26 -4.50
CA PRO A 117 1.59 2.22 -5.84
C PRO A 117 1.32 3.50 -6.64
N GLU A 118 2.36 3.98 -7.32
CA GLU A 118 2.22 4.98 -8.36
C GLU A 118 1.64 4.39 -9.66
N VAL A 119 0.49 4.90 -10.07
CA VAL A 119 -0.19 4.49 -11.31
C VAL A 119 0.06 5.55 -12.39
N ALA A 120 0.72 5.17 -13.48
CA ALA A 120 1.12 6.11 -14.52
C ALA A 120 0.79 5.59 -15.94
N PRO A 121 0.54 6.50 -16.88
CA PRO A 121 0.40 6.14 -18.29
C PRO A 121 1.74 5.66 -18.88
N PRO A 122 1.69 4.90 -19.99
CA PRO A 122 2.89 4.48 -20.70
C PRO A 122 3.80 5.65 -21.07
N GLY A 123 5.09 5.51 -20.76
CA GLY A 123 6.13 6.50 -21.07
C GLY A 123 6.49 7.44 -19.93
N ALA A 124 5.77 7.38 -18.81
CA ALA A 124 6.24 7.90 -17.55
C ALA A 124 7.08 6.85 -16.79
N VAL A 125 8.07 7.31 -16.02
CA VAL A 125 8.84 6.47 -15.12
C VAL A 125 8.39 6.77 -13.69
N ALA A 126 7.67 5.83 -13.09
CA ALA A 126 7.39 5.85 -11.66
C ALA A 126 8.65 5.53 -10.86
N ASN A 127 8.79 6.16 -9.70
CA ASN A 127 9.89 6.03 -8.76
C ASN A 127 11.30 6.15 -9.39
N PRO A 128 11.58 7.23 -10.15
CA PRO A 128 12.85 7.42 -10.81
C PRO A 128 14.00 7.47 -9.78
N GLY A 129 15.03 6.66 -10.02
CA GLY A 129 16.16 6.56 -9.10
C GLY A 129 15.82 5.92 -7.74
N GLY A 130 14.68 5.23 -7.63
CA GLY A 130 14.20 4.65 -6.38
C GLY A 130 13.66 5.68 -5.39
N GLN A 131 13.36 6.90 -5.85
CA GLN A 131 12.67 7.91 -5.06
C GLN A 131 11.19 7.63 -5.07
N ASN A 132 10.63 7.38 -3.90
CA ASN A 132 9.21 7.15 -3.71
C ASN A 132 8.36 8.40 -4.02
N ASP A 133 7.07 8.24 -4.29
CA ASP A 133 6.12 9.34 -4.53
C ASP A 133 6.52 10.27 -5.68
N THR A 134 7.23 9.73 -6.67
CA THR A 134 7.84 10.53 -7.73
C THR A 134 7.59 9.94 -9.11
N TYR A 135 7.26 10.79 -10.08
CA TYR A 135 7.27 10.46 -11.51
C TYR A 135 8.27 11.33 -12.26
N GLU A 136 8.85 10.78 -13.33
CA GLU A 136 9.55 11.56 -14.37
C GLU A 136 8.92 11.28 -15.74
N LEU A 137 8.66 12.35 -16.51
CA LEU A 137 8.01 12.27 -17.83
C LEU A 137 8.49 13.40 -18.76
N ALA A 138 8.40 13.21 -20.08
CA ALA A 138 8.77 14.23 -21.07
C ALA A 138 7.64 14.52 -22.08
N PHE A 139 7.21 15.78 -22.18
CA PHE A 139 6.27 16.25 -23.20
C PHE A 139 7.01 16.82 -24.41
N PRO A 140 6.61 16.49 -25.66
CA PRO A 140 5.39 15.77 -26.08
C PRO A 140 5.54 14.25 -26.32
N GLY A 141 6.61 13.61 -25.84
CA GLY A 141 7.08 12.32 -26.36
C GLY A 141 6.42 11.05 -25.80
N ALA A 142 5.80 11.08 -24.62
CA ALA A 142 4.94 10.00 -24.16
C ALA A 142 4.15 10.41 -22.90
N ALA A 143 2.85 10.65 -23.09
CA ALA A 143 1.76 10.24 -22.19
C ALA A 143 0.51 11.12 -22.39
N MET A 144 -0.65 10.46 -22.54
CA MET A 144 -1.95 11.03 -22.22
C MET A 144 -2.57 10.09 -21.17
N GLY A 145 -2.84 10.59 -19.97
CA GLY A 145 -3.39 9.78 -18.87
C GLY A 145 -3.14 10.43 -17.51
N SER A 146 -3.70 9.83 -16.46
CA SER A 146 -3.62 10.32 -15.09
C SER A 146 -2.38 9.77 -14.36
N TYR A 147 -1.74 10.62 -13.55
CA TYR A 147 -0.62 10.26 -12.70
C TYR A 147 -1.14 10.10 -11.27
N ASP A 148 -1.53 8.91 -10.88
CA ASP A 148 -2.30 8.70 -9.66
C ASP A 148 -1.47 8.07 -8.54
N PHE A 149 -1.55 8.65 -7.35
CA PHE A 149 -0.92 8.14 -6.13
C PHE A 149 -1.97 7.37 -5.31
N ALA A 150 -1.76 6.06 -5.19
CA ALA A 150 -2.65 5.16 -4.46
C ALA A 150 -2.14 4.98 -3.03
N GLU A 151 -2.71 5.73 -2.09
CA GLU A 151 -2.38 5.64 -0.67
C GLU A 151 -3.00 4.42 0.00
N ARG A 152 -2.35 3.93 1.04
CA ARG A 152 -2.84 2.83 1.88
C ARG A 152 -3.23 3.37 3.28
N PRO A 153 -4.15 2.70 4.00
CA PRO A 153 -4.55 3.15 5.32
C PRO A 153 -3.37 3.02 6.29
N ALA A 154 -2.98 4.11 6.97
CA ALA A 154 -2.05 3.98 8.08
C ALA A 154 -2.81 3.50 9.30
N ASP A 155 -2.69 2.20 9.61
CA ASP A 155 -2.98 1.76 10.96
C ASP A 155 -1.68 1.87 11.79
N ALA A 156 -1.82 2.31 13.05
CA ALA A 156 -0.69 2.43 13.96
C ALA A 156 0.07 1.09 14.03
N GLY A 157 1.35 1.11 14.41
CA GLY A 157 2.11 -0.13 14.56
C GLY A 157 1.37 -1.14 15.44
N ILE A 158 1.73 -2.43 15.33
CA ILE A 158 1.03 -3.53 16.03
C ILE A 158 0.77 -3.19 17.51
N VAL A 159 -0.49 -3.25 17.93
CA VAL A 159 -0.93 -3.11 19.33
C VAL A 159 -1.59 -4.39 19.85
N ASP A 160 -1.91 -4.40 21.14
CA ASP A 160 -2.59 -5.53 21.78
C ASP A 160 -3.92 -5.86 21.07
N GLY A 161 -4.16 -7.15 20.83
CA GLY A 161 -5.30 -7.64 20.08
C GLY A 161 -5.14 -7.68 18.55
N ASP A 162 -4.08 -7.11 17.97
CA ASP A 162 -3.86 -7.21 16.51
C ASP A 162 -3.27 -8.57 16.09
N LEU A 163 -2.49 -9.18 17.00
CA LEU A 163 -1.87 -10.49 16.81
C LEU A 163 -2.25 -11.44 17.93
N ALA A 164 -2.22 -12.73 17.62
CA ALA A 164 -2.21 -13.80 18.58
C ALA A 164 -0.91 -14.60 18.46
N SER A 165 -0.29 -14.88 19.60
CA SER A 165 0.95 -15.63 19.69
C SER A 165 0.75 -17.10 19.26
N LEU A 166 1.84 -17.75 18.89
CA LEU A 166 1.90 -19.18 18.63
C LEU A 166 1.46 -19.99 19.86
N GLN A 167 1.70 -19.47 21.08
CA GLN A 167 1.19 -20.05 22.31
C GLN A 167 -0.35 -20.02 22.35
N PHE A 168 -0.96 -18.88 22.03
CA PHE A 168 -2.42 -18.78 21.93
C PHE A 168 -2.98 -19.78 20.93
N TRP A 169 -2.39 -19.88 19.73
CA TRP A 169 -2.88 -20.75 18.66
C TRP A 169 -2.75 -22.24 18.97
N GLN A 170 -1.78 -22.65 19.80
CA GLN A 170 -1.67 -24.01 20.32
C GLN A 170 -2.68 -24.32 21.42
N SER A 171 -3.04 -23.30 22.20
CA SER A 171 -3.88 -23.43 23.37
C SER A 171 -5.28 -23.98 23.03
N PRO A 172 -6.01 -24.55 24.02
CA PRO A 172 -7.41 -24.90 23.82
C PRO A 172 -8.31 -23.73 23.38
N ARG A 173 -7.93 -22.47 23.68
CA ARG A 173 -8.68 -21.28 23.22
C ARG A 173 -8.47 -21.05 21.72
N GLY A 174 -7.24 -20.90 21.26
CA GLY A 174 -6.95 -20.66 19.84
C GLY A 174 -7.42 -21.81 18.95
N GLN A 175 -7.33 -23.05 19.44
CA GLN A 175 -7.83 -24.22 18.72
C GLN A 175 -9.35 -24.22 18.58
N ARG A 176 -10.09 -23.73 19.59
CA ARG A 176 -11.53 -23.56 19.49
C ARG A 176 -11.91 -22.50 18.47
N LEU A 177 -11.17 -21.38 18.43
CA LEU A 177 -11.37 -20.34 17.41
C LEU A 177 -11.18 -20.95 16.01
N LEU A 178 -10.04 -21.59 15.74
CA LEU A 178 -9.74 -22.22 14.44
C LEU A 178 -10.84 -23.20 14.01
N LEU A 179 -11.27 -24.07 14.92
CA LEU A 179 -12.31 -25.07 14.63
C LEU A 179 -13.70 -24.45 14.41
N GLY A 180 -13.94 -23.21 14.82
CA GLY A 180 -15.20 -22.49 14.63
C GLY A 180 -15.26 -21.63 13.37
N LEU A 181 -14.12 -21.34 12.73
CA LEU A 181 -14.05 -20.42 11.59
C LEU A 181 -14.92 -20.89 10.40
N ASN A 182 -15.55 -19.94 9.72
CA ASN A 182 -16.23 -20.13 8.43
C ASN A 182 -17.20 -21.33 8.39
N GLY A 183 -17.98 -21.54 9.44
CA GLY A 183 -18.97 -22.61 9.51
C GLY A 183 -18.49 -23.92 10.14
N GLY A 184 -17.28 -23.96 10.71
CA GLY A 184 -16.81 -25.02 11.59
C GLY A 184 -15.62 -25.83 11.06
N SER A 185 -15.31 -26.94 11.74
CA SER A 185 -14.04 -27.65 11.60
C SER A 185 -13.79 -28.27 10.22
N LYS A 186 -14.84 -28.43 9.41
CA LYS A 186 -14.79 -28.96 8.04
C LYS A 186 -14.73 -27.90 6.94
N SER A 187 -14.78 -26.62 7.33
CA SER A 187 -14.60 -25.53 6.39
C SER A 187 -13.19 -25.54 5.81
N LYS A 188 -13.08 -25.25 4.51
CA LYS A 188 -11.82 -25.18 3.76
C LYS A 188 -11.43 -23.75 3.39
N VAL A 189 -12.23 -22.76 3.80
CA VAL A 189 -12.06 -21.35 3.39
C VAL A 189 -10.70 -20.84 3.83
N LEU A 190 -10.34 -21.02 5.11
CA LEU A 190 -9.03 -20.63 5.63
C LEU A 190 -7.87 -21.31 4.89
N GLY A 191 -7.95 -22.62 4.67
CA GLY A 191 -6.89 -23.37 3.99
C GLY A 191 -6.66 -22.90 2.55
N ASN A 192 -7.74 -22.62 1.83
CA ASN A 192 -7.68 -22.06 0.48
C ASN A 192 -7.18 -20.62 0.47
N TRP A 193 -7.57 -19.80 1.44
CA TRP A 193 -7.08 -18.42 1.57
C TRP A 193 -5.58 -18.40 1.84
N LEU A 194 -5.09 -19.18 2.80
CA LEU A 194 -3.65 -19.29 3.09
C LEU A 194 -2.87 -19.76 1.86
N ALA A 195 -3.37 -20.79 1.15
CA ALA A 195 -2.72 -21.33 -0.03
C ALA A 195 -2.72 -20.38 -1.24
N GLY A 196 -3.76 -19.54 -1.38
CA GLY A 196 -3.89 -18.57 -2.46
C GLY A 196 -3.00 -17.33 -2.26
N ASN A 197 -2.94 -16.81 -1.03
CA ASN A 197 -2.15 -15.63 -0.69
C ASN A 197 -0.67 -15.94 -0.49
N PHE A 198 -0.33 -17.15 -0.04
CA PHE A 198 1.05 -17.56 0.25
C PHE A 198 1.40 -18.87 -0.48
N PRO A 199 1.58 -18.84 -1.81
CA PRO A 199 1.75 -20.03 -2.63
C PRO A 199 3.02 -20.85 -2.35
N ASN A 200 4.09 -20.23 -1.84
CA ASN A 200 5.37 -20.87 -1.53
C ASN A 200 5.42 -21.42 -0.09
N LEU A 201 4.76 -20.76 0.86
CA LEU A 201 4.64 -21.18 2.25
C LEU A 201 3.54 -22.21 2.45
N TYR A 202 2.35 -22.00 1.85
CA TYR A 202 1.15 -22.82 2.11
C TYR A 202 0.44 -23.33 0.85
N GLY A 203 0.76 -22.81 -0.34
CA GLY A 203 0.13 -23.26 -1.59
C GLY A 203 0.78 -24.45 -2.28
N LYS A 204 0.66 -24.50 -3.61
CA LYS A 204 1.12 -25.64 -4.43
C LYS A 204 2.63 -25.88 -4.34
N LYS A 205 3.41 -24.85 -4.00
CA LYS A 205 4.87 -24.93 -3.89
C LYS A 205 5.35 -25.22 -2.46
N ALA A 206 4.43 -25.39 -1.50
CA ALA A 206 4.71 -25.50 -0.07
C ALA A 206 5.19 -26.87 0.42
N GLY A 207 5.31 -27.88 -0.44
CA GLY A 207 5.71 -29.22 -0.02
C GLY A 207 4.82 -29.76 1.11
N ASN A 208 5.41 -29.98 2.29
CA ASN A 208 4.71 -30.54 3.46
C ASN A 208 3.79 -29.53 4.17
N MET A 209 3.93 -28.23 3.89
CA MET A 209 3.08 -27.17 4.43
C MET A 209 1.87 -26.86 3.54
N LYS A 210 1.57 -27.70 2.53
CA LYS A 210 0.48 -27.46 1.59
C LYS A 210 -0.91 -27.49 2.26
N LEU A 211 -1.60 -26.35 2.24
CA LEU A 211 -2.92 -26.11 2.85
C LEU A 211 -4.09 -26.03 1.85
N GLU A 212 -3.81 -26.05 0.54
CA GLU A 212 -4.86 -26.08 -0.49
C GLU A 212 -5.83 -27.25 -0.23
N ASN A 213 -7.13 -26.96 -0.15
CA ASN A 213 -8.22 -27.88 0.18
C ASN A 213 -8.18 -28.53 1.56
N ARG A 214 -7.34 -28.05 2.48
CA ARG A 214 -7.32 -28.51 3.88
C ARG A 214 -8.42 -27.85 4.68
N ASP A 215 -9.00 -28.61 5.61
CA ASP A 215 -10.04 -28.12 6.50
C ASP A 215 -9.44 -27.47 7.76
N ASN A 216 -10.27 -26.74 8.51
CA ASN A 216 -9.85 -26.09 9.75
C ASN A 216 -9.28 -27.08 10.78
N GLN A 217 -9.80 -28.32 10.83
CA GLN A 217 -9.22 -29.38 11.68
C GLN A 217 -7.77 -29.66 11.31
N TYR A 218 -7.47 -29.84 10.03
CA TYR A 218 -6.10 -30.07 9.57
C TYR A 218 -5.17 -28.92 9.93
N ILE A 219 -5.63 -27.67 9.79
CA ILE A 219 -4.83 -26.47 10.10
C ILE A 219 -4.58 -26.39 11.62
N ALA A 220 -5.60 -26.63 12.43
CA ALA A 220 -5.49 -26.68 13.89
C ALA A 220 -4.46 -27.72 14.36
N ASP A 221 -4.51 -28.93 13.78
CA ASP A 221 -3.54 -30.00 14.05
C ASP A 221 -2.12 -29.63 13.57
N LEU A 222 -2.02 -28.96 12.42
CA LEU A 222 -0.74 -28.51 11.88
C LEU A 222 -0.06 -27.50 12.80
N VAL A 223 -0.79 -26.49 13.29
CA VAL A 223 -0.26 -25.47 14.21
C VAL A 223 0.43 -26.11 15.41
N ARG A 224 -0.23 -27.07 16.06
CA ARG A 224 0.36 -27.82 17.19
C ARG A 224 1.60 -28.60 16.75
N LYS A 225 1.50 -29.33 15.65
CA LYS A 225 2.60 -30.14 15.12
C LYS A 225 3.85 -29.32 14.82
N ILE A 226 3.71 -28.12 14.26
CA ILE A 226 4.87 -27.29 13.91
C ILE A 226 5.41 -26.51 15.11
N ALA A 227 4.56 -26.19 16.07
CA ALA A 227 4.97 -25.58 17.33
C ALA A 227 5.76 -26.53 18.25
N ASP A 228 5.45 -27.83 18.23
CA ASP A 228 6.13 -28.84 19.05
C ASP A 228 7.58 -29.14 18.58
N LYS A 229 8.01 -28.57 17.45
CA LYS A 229 9.36 -28.79 16.92
C LYS A 229 10.40 -28.10 17.81
N LYS A 230 11.52 -28.78 18.03
CA LYS A 230 12.70 -28.19 18.67
C LYS A 230 13.50 -27.38 17.64
N GLY A 231 13.88 -26.15 18.00
CA GLY A 231 14.72 -25.29 17.17
C GLY A 231 13.99 -24.04 16.71
N ASP A 232 14.31 -23.59 15.50
CA ASP A 232 13.70 -22.40 14.89
C ASP A 232 12.19 -22.60 14.68
N LEU A 233 11.41 -21.62 15.13
CA LEU A 233 9.95 -21.60 15.07
C LEU A 233 9.43 -20.60 14.03
N ALA A 234 10.30 -20.03 13.19
CA ALA A 234 9.93 -18.99 12.23
C ALA A 234 8.74 -19.39 11.34
N GLU A 235 8.68 -20.62 10.81
CA GLU A 235 7.51 -21.04 10.02
C GLU A 235 6.22 -21.15 10.84
N ALA A 236 6.33 -21.54 12.11
CA ALA A 236 5.19 -21.66 13.01
C ALA A 236 4.66 -20.28 13.41
N GLN A 237 5.57 -19.35 13.72
CA GLN A 237 5.25 -17.96 14.04
C GLN A 237 4.73 -17.21 12.80
N ALA A 238 5.29 -17.46 11.61
CA ALA A 238 4.74 -16.92 10.37
C ALA A 238 3.31 -17.40 10.12
N LEU A 239 3.00 -18.68 10.40
CA LEU A 239 1.62 -19.17 10.34
C LEU A 239 0.73 -18.49 11.39
N ALA A 240 1.20 -18.31 12.62
CA ALA A 240 0.45 -17.61 13.68
C ALA A 240 0.11 -16.16 13.29
N VAL A 241 1.04 -15.44 12.66
CA VAL A 241 0.83 -14.10 12.13
C VAL A 241 -0.20 -14.13 10.98
N ALA A 242 -0.07 -15.04 10.03
CA ALA A 242 -1.03 -15.18 8.93
C ALA A 242 -2.45 -15.53 9.42
N LEU A 243 -2.57 -16.36 10.46
CA LEU A 243 -3.84 -16.65 11.12
C LEU A 243 -4.43 -15.41 11.79
N SER A 244 -3.59 -14.60 12.45
CA SER A 244 -4.01 -13.35 13.08
C SER A 244 -4.58 -12.36 12.06
N VAL A 245 -3.89 -12.18 10.92
CA VAL A 245 -4.40 -11.35 9.81
C VAL A 245 -5.76 -11.87 9.35
N TYR A 246 -5.90 -13.18 9.10
CA TYR A 246 -7.17 -13.75 8.65
C TYR A 246 -8.32 -13.51 9.62
N VAL A 247 -8.11 -13.75 10.93
CA VAL A 247 -9.20 -13.69 11.90
C VAL A 247 -9.55 -12.28 12.37
N THR A 248 -8.65 -11.31 12.16
CA THR A 248 -8.90 -9.89 12.46
C THR A 248 -9.57 -9.17 11.29
N THR A 249 -9.56 -9.74 10.07
CA THR A 249 -10.27 -9.21 8.90
C THR A 249 -11.71 -9.72 8.85
N ALA A 250 -12.69 -8.87 9.18
CA ALA A 250 -14.10 -9.24 9.31
C ALA A 250 -14.69 -9.91 8.04
N PRO A 251 -14.42 -9.42 6.81
CA PRO A 251 -14.90 -10.09 5.59
C PRO A 251 -14.39 -11.53 5.40
N LEU A 252 -13.26 -11.91 6.02
CA LEU A 252 -12.67 -13.24 5.88
C LEU A 252 -13.19 -14.22 6.92
N ALA A 253 -13.25 -13.81 8.19
CA ALA A 253 -13.51 -14.70 9.33
C ALA A 253 -14.79 -14.39 10.10
N GLY A 254 -15.46 -13.27 9.82
CA GLY A 254 -16.49 -12.69 10.67
C GLY A 254 -15.90 -12.14 11.98
N ASN A 255 -16.77 -11.93 12.98
CA ASN A 255 -16.39 -11.24 14.22
C ASN A 255 -16.02 -12.17 15.38
N ALA A 256 -15.93 -13.48 15.15
CA ALA A 256 -15.76 -14.48 16.20
C ALA A 256 -14.47 -14.29 17.02
N ALA A 257 -13.41 -13.73 16.42
CA ALA A 257 -12.13 -13.51 17.07
C ALA A 257 -12.20 -12.45 18.20
N GLY A 258 -13.18 -11.55 18.16
CA GLY A 258 -13.40 -10.55 19.22
C GLY A 258 -13.63 -11.17 20.60
N GLU A 259 -14.32 -12.31 20.67
CA GLU A 259 -14.54 -13.05 21.93
C GLU A 259 -13.25 -13.65 22.52
N TYR A 260 -12.20 -13.71 21.72
CA TYR A 260 -10.89 -14.23 22.10
C TYR A 260 -9.89 -13.12 22.44
N GLY A 261 -10.29 -11.84 22.35
CA GLY A 261 -9.44 -10.69 22.65
C GLY A 261 -8.72 -10.11 21.43
N LEU A 262 -9.10 -10.52 20.21
CA LEU A 262 -8.54 -9.95 18.98
C LEU A 262 -9.39 -8.79 18.47
N SER A 263 -8.73 -7.75 17.97
CA SER A 263 -9.34 -6.56 17.39
C SER A 263 -9.77 -6.86 15.96
N VAL A 264 -11.05 -7.12 15.76
CA VAL A 264 -11.62 -7.37 14.43
C VAL A 264 -12.00 -6.05 13.77
N THR A 265 -11.46 -5.80 12.58
CA THR A 265 -11.75 -4.63 11.76
C THR A 265 -12.05 -5.06 10.32
N GLU A 266 -12.46 -4.10 9.47
CA GLU A 266 -12.74 -4.41 8.06
C GLU A 266 -11.48 -4.85 7.31
N THR A 267 -10.33 -4.28 7.64
CA THR A 267 -9.04 -4.53 6.99
C THR A 267 -8.17 -5.55 7.74
N GLY A 268 -8.40 -5.74 9.04
CA GLY A 268 -7.60 -6.58 9.92
C GLY A 268 -6.15 -6.13 10.10
N SER A 269 -5.37 -6.93 10.81
CA SER A 269 -4.00 -6.58 11.19
C SER A 269 -2.99 -6.61 10.05
N GLY A 270 -3.37 -7.06 8.86
CA GLY A 270 -2.51 -7.02 7.67
C GLY A 270 -2.08 -5.60 7.26
N THR A 271 -2.89 -4.59 7.60
CA THR A 271 -2.60 -3.16 7.34
C THR A 271 -1.75 -2.50 8.43
N LYS A 272 -1.50 -3.20 9.54
CA LYS A 272 -0.69 -2.69 10.65
C LYS A 272 0.77 -2.59 10.25
N MET A 273 1.41 -1.53 10.74
CA MET A 273 2.78 -1.23 10.39
C MET A 273 3.78 -1.97 11.26
N VAL A 274 4.82 -2.50 10.62
CA VAL A 274 5.90 -3.27 11.25
C VAL A 274 7.24 -2.74 10.78
N ASP A 275 8.18 -2.58 11.71
CA ASP A 275 9.59 -2.39 11.37
C ASP A 275 10.25 -3.76 11.13
N PRO A 276 10.62 -4.09 9.88
CA PRO A 276 11.29 -5.35 9.57
C PRO A 276 12.72 -5.39 10.15
N GLY A 277 13.32 -4.25 10.47
CA GLY A 277 14.65 -4.13 11.06
C GLY A 277 15.72 -4.89 10.25
N ALA A 278 16.50 -5.73 10.93
CA ALA A 278 17.54 -6.54 10.30
C ALA A 278 17.02 -7.56 9.26
N ALA A 279 15.72 -7.86 9.24
CA ALA A 279 15.11 -8.74 8.25
C ALA A 279 14.88 -8.04 6.89
N ALA A 280 14.84 -6.71 6.85
CA ALA A 280 14.43 -5.95 5.67
C ALA A 280 15.21 -6.35 4.41
N GLY A 281 16.54 -6.33 4.47
CA GLY A 281 17.39 -6.69 3.35
C GLY A 281 17.33 -8.19 2.95
N ALA A 282 16.93 -9.08 3.86
CA ALA A 282 16.70 -10.49 3.52
C ALA A 282 15.37 -10.68 2.78
N LEU A 283 14.36 -9.91 3.17
CA LEU A 283 13.01 -9.91 2.61
C LEU A 283 12.90 -9.05 1.33
N GLY A 284 13.95 -8.31 0.96
CA GLY A 284 13.90 -7.38 -0.16
C GLY A 284 13.07 -6.13 0.11
N LEU A 285 12.83 -5.83 1.39
CA LEU A 285 12.16 -4.63 1.86
C LEU A 285 13.20 -3.51 2.07
N SER A 286 12.81 -2.26 1.87
CA SER A 286 13.68 -1.11 2.18
C SER A 286 13.91 -1.03 3.70
N GLY A 287 15.17 -1.11 4.12
CA GLY A 287 15.53 -1.01 5.53
C GLY A 287 15.33 0.40 6.06
N GLY A 288 14.69 0.55 7.22
CA GLY A 288 14.47 1.85 7.87
C GLY A 288 13.08 2.47 7.64
N SER A 289 12.22 1.83 6.85
CA SER A 289 10.81 2.20 6.70
C SER A 289 9.92 1.17 7.39
N MET A 290 8.86 1.64 8.04
CA MET A 290 7.77 0.77 8.46
C MET A 290 7.11 0.19 7.19
N VAL A 291 6.72 -1.08 7.22
CA VAL A 291 5.96 -1.72 6.12
C VAL A 291 4.68 -2.38 6.65
N PRO A 292 3.63 -2.53 5.83
CA PRO A 292 2.45 -3.30 6.20
C PRO A 292 2.80 -4.75 6.56
N LEU A 293 2.15 -5.31 7.58
CA LEU A 293 2.33 -6.70 7.98
C LEU A 293 2.01 -7.68 6.83
N ALA A 294 1.05 -7.35 5.97
CA ALA A 294 0.75 -8.12 4.77
C ALA A 294 1.93 -8.20 3.80
N ASP A 295 2.69 -7.10 3.64
CA ASP A 295 3.87 -7.06 2.77
C ASP A 295 5.04 -7.84 3.39
N VAL A 296 5.17 -7.84 4.72
CA VAL A 296 6.11 -8.73 5.44
C VAL A 296 5.80 -10.20 5.15
N LEU A 297 4.53 -10.61 5.20
CA LEU A 297 4.10 -11.97 4.90
C LEU A 297 4.32 -12.32 3.42
N ALA A 298 4.02 -11.41 2.49
CA ALA A 298 4.21 -11.61 1.06
C ALA A 298 5.70 -11.74 0.69
N ALA A 299 6.57 -10.92 1.30
CA ALA A 299 8.01 -11.01 1.15
C ALA A 299 8.56 -12.33 1.73
N THR A 300 8.04 -12.76 2.88
CA THR A 300 8.39 -14.06 3.49
C THR A 300 7.95 -15.23 2.62
N ASP A 301 6.77 -15.16 2.01
CA ASP A 301 6.34 -16.16 1.02
C ASP A 301 7.28 -16.19 -0.19
N SER A 302 7.65 -15.04 -0.73
CA SER A 302 8.58 -14.95 -1.87
C SER A 302 9.95 -15.55 -1.57
N MET A 303 10.41 -15.44 -0.32
CA MET A 303 11.64 -16.07 0.17
C MET A 303 11.50 -17.58 0.39
N ALA A 304 10.29 -18.07 0.68
CA ALA A 304 10.08 -19.45 1.04
C ALA A 304 10.26 -20.41 -0.14
N LYS A 305 10.72 -21.63 0.18
CA LYS A 305 10.83 -22.74 -0.77
C LYS A 305 10.36 -24.02 -0.10
N ARG A 306 9.38 -24.70 -0.72
CA ARG A 306 8.81 -25.95 -0.18
C ARG A 306 8.27 -25.80 1.25
N GLY A 307 7.68 -24.64 1.55
CA GLY A 307 7.08 -24.36 2.85
C GLY A 307 8.08 -24.03 3.95
N GLN A 308 9.33 -23.76 3.61
CA GLN A 308 10.39 -23.40 4.54
C GLN A 308 10.93 -22.03 4.17
N ILE A 309 11.20 -21.20 5.18
CA ILE A 309 11.84 -19.89 4.96
C ILE A 309 13.30 -20.18 4.55
N ASP A 310 13.66 -19.88 3.30
CA ASP A 310 14.95 -20.27 2.71
C ASP A 310 15.70 -19.05 2.16
N ALA A 311 16.75 -18.63 2.88
CA ALA A 311 17.64 -17.55 2.44
C ALA A 311 18.69 -17.98 1.41
N LYS A 312 18.42 -19.02 0.62
CA LYS A 312 19.38 -19.66 -0.31
C LYS A 312 20.69 -20.03 0.41
N GLY A 313 20.59 -20.55 1.64
CA GLY A 313 21.74 -20.96 2.46
C GLY A 313 22.44 -19.84 3.26
N LYS A 314 21.89 -18.64 3.35
CA LYS A 314 22.47 -17.53 4.15
C LYS A 314 21.93 -17.53 5.59
N ALA A 315 22.62 -18.24 6.49
CA ALA A 315 22.20 -18.40 7.89
C ALA A 315 21.88 -17.09 8.63
N ARG A 316 22.67 -16.02 8.44
CA ARG A 316 22.41 -14.71 9.08
C ARG A 316 21.08 -14.08 8.66
N GLN A 317 20.69 -14.26 7.39
CA GLN A 317 19.43 -13.74 6.87
C GLN A 317 18.24 -14.56 7.40
N LEU A 318 18.41 -15.88 7.55
CA LEU A 318 17.41 -16.71 8.23
C LEU A 318 17.21 -16.25 9.67
N SER A 319 18.30 -16.06 10.42
CA SER A 319 18.22 -15.60 11.81
C SER A 319 17.57 -14.21 11.94
N SER A 320 17.77 -13.29 10.99
CA SER A 320 17.12 -11.99 11.06
C SER A 320 15.62 -12.06 10.78
N VAL A 321 15.18 -12.91 9.85
CA VAL A 321 13.75 -13.17 9.59
C VAL A 321 13.10 -13.92 10.75
N ALA A 322 13.76 -14.93 11.31
CA ALA A 322 13.30 -15.63 12.51
C ALA A 322 13.14 -14.64 13.69
N GLY A 323 14.12 -13.77 13.91
CA GLY A 323 14.04 -12.73 14.95
C GLY A 323 12.97 -11.67 14.69
N LEU A 324 12.51 -11.46 13.45
CA LEU A 324 11.32 -10.65 13.17
C LEU A 324 10.06 -11.35 13.65
N TYR A 325 9.88 -12.61 13.29
CA TYR A 325 8.70 -13.38 13.68
C TYR A 325 8.65 -13.66 15.19
N GLU A 326 9.78 -13.81 15.86
CA GLU A 326 9.84 -13.89 17.32
C GLU A 326 9.34 -12.60 18.00
N ARG A 327 9.70 -11.42 17.46
CA ARG A 327 9.17 -10.14 17.97
C ARG A 327 7.67 -10.02 17.75
N LEU A 328 7.18 -10.34 16.56
CA LEU A 328 5.76 -10.28 16.23
C LEU A 328 4.95 -11.24 17.11
N ASP A 329 5.47 -12.45 17.34
CA ASP A 329 4.87 -13.45 18.22
C ASP A 329 4.75 -12.94 19.66
N ALA A 330 5.79 -12.27 20.16
CA ALA A 330 5.81 -11.69 21.51
C ALA A 330 4.83 -10.50 21.70
N MET A 331 4.36 -9.89 20.62
CA MET A 331 3.33 -8.84 20.66
C MET A 331 1.90 -9.41 20.66
N GLY A 332 1.74 -10.70 20.41
CA GLY A 332 0.44 -11.33 20.32
C GLY A 332 -0.17 -11.66 21.69
N ILE A 333 -1.51 -11.66 21.74
CA ILE A 333 -2.24 -12.17 22.90
C ILE A 333 -1.91 -13.65 23.15
N THR A 334 -2.09 -14.12 24.40
CA THR A 334 -1.74 -15.49 24.85
C THR A 334 -2.95 -16.31 25.32
#